data_AF-A0A484WVQ1-F1
#
_entry.id   AF-A0A484WVQ1-F1
#
_cell.length_a   1.000
_cell.length_b   1.000
_cell.length_c   1.000
_cell.angle_alpha   90.00
_cell.angle_beta   90.00
_cell.angle_gamma   90.00
#
_symmetry.space_group_name_H-M   'P 1'
#
loop_
_entity.id
_entity.type
_entity.pdbx_description
1 polymer ?
#
loop_
_entity_poly.entity_id
_entity_poly.type
_entity_poly.pdbx_seq_one_letter_code
_entity_poly.pdbx_strand_id
1 'polypeptide(L)'
;MEEIGYRTDIFTLDGITGSQREYIRWLLKTSTGKGKPEDILTTEAVDLLAMKLRTSLQVQLHLTLAMEAGHQIGEKPITATLIESVLSRQLDDLEPTLTRHGYRLKDIVEQFDAKPAEIRALFNNQLDPARTAELRDRMLAVGLPI
;
A
#
# COMPACT_ATOMS: atom_id res chain seq x y z
N MET A 1 36.85 23.00 27.46
CA MET A 1 35.41 22.81 27.23
C MET A 1 35.31 21.55 26.38
N GLU A 2 35.22 20.39 27.03
CA GLU A 2 35.18 19.09 26.34
C GLU A 2 33.80 18.90 25.70
N GLU A 3 33.77 18.59 24.41
CA GLU A 3 32.54 18.32 23.66
C GLU A 3 31.96 16.96 24.06
N ILE A 4 31.03 16.95 25.02
CA ILE A 4 30.27 15.77 25.46
C ILE A 4 29.15 15.43 24.45
N GLY A 5 29.47 15.39 23.16
CA GLY A 5 28.47 15.25 22.08
C GLY A 5 28.65 14.05 21.15
N TYR A 6 29.75 13.30 21.25
CA TYR A 6 30.19 12.38 20.19
C TYR A 6 29.92 10.88 20.45
N ARG A 7 28.87 10.53 21.19
CA ARG A 7 28.55 9.13 21.54
C ARG A 7 27.15 8.69 21.11
N THR A 8 26.71 9.13 19.93
CA THR A 8 25.44 8.66 19.35
C THR A 8 25.74 7.70 18.23
N ASP A 9 25.41 6.42 18.43
CA ASP A 9 25.42 5.43 17.36
C ASP A 9 24.12 5.58 16.56
N ILE A 10 24.27 5.89 15.27
CA ILE A 10 23.15 6.01 14.34
C ILE A 10 23.01 4.67 13.62
N PHE A 11 21.90 3.98 13.86
CA PHE A 11 21.51 2.79 13.12
C PHE A 11 20.49 3.19 12.06
N THR A 12 20.86 3.09 10.80
CA THR A 12 19.92 3.26 9.69
C THR A 12 19.18 1.94 9.48
N LEU A 13 17.86 1.98 9.66
CA LEU A 13 16.98 0.88 9.30
C LEU A 13 16.46 1.13 7.90
N ASP A 14 16.97 0.39 6.93
CA ASP A 14 16.45 0.44 5.57
C ASP A 14 15.03 -0.13 5.53
N GLY A 15 14.15 0.53 4.75
CA GLY A 15 12.77 0.08 4.55
C GLY A 15 12.69 -1.22 3.74
N ILE A 16 11.47 -1.74 3.53
CA ILE A 16 11.24 -3.00 2.80
C ILE A 16 11.36 -2.87 1.27
N THR A 17 11.81 -1.72 0.76
CA THR A 17 11.84 -1.44 -0.68
C THR A 17 12.78 -2.40 -1.40
N GLY A 18 12.25 -3.15 -2.36
CA GLY A 18 12.99 -4.20 -3.08
C GLY A 18 12.97 -5.56 -2.39
N SER A 19 12.31 -5.69 -1.24
CA SER A 19 12.13 -6.95 -0.49
C SER A 19 10.67 -7.18 -0.08
N GLN A 20 9.71 -6.62 -0.83
CA GLN A 20 8.30 -6.65 -0.47
C GLN A 20 7.74 -8.07 -0.43
N ARG A 21 8.15 -8.93 -1.37
CA ARG A 21 7.71 -10.33 -1.43
C ARG A 21 8.21 -11.11 -0.23
N GLU A 22 9.47 -10.94 0.12
CA GLU A 22 10.13 -11.55 1.27
C GLU A 22 9.48 -11.07 2.57
N TYR A 23 9.19 -9.78 2.66
CA TYR A 23 8.48 -9.20 3.81
C TYR A 23 7.09 -9.81 4.00
N ILE A 24 6.27 -9.91 2.93
CA ILE A 24 4.93 -10.51 2.99
C ILE A 24 5.02 -11.98 3.42
N ARG A 25 5.95 -12.76 2.82
CA ARG A 25 6.13 -14.17 3.20
C ARG A 25 6.57 -14.33 4.65
N TRP A 26 7.50 -13.51 5.11
CA TRP A 26 7.97 -13.50 6.49
C TRP A 26 6.82 -13.16 7.45
N LEU A 27 6.02 -12.15 7.12
CA LEU A 27 4.86 -11.73 7.91
C LEU A 27 3.86 -12.88 8.03
N LEU A 28 3.45 -13.47 6.90
CA LEU A 28 2.53 -14.61 6.91
C LEU A 28 3.08 -15.77 7.72
N LYS A 29 4.34 -16.17 7.50
CA LYS A 29 4.99 -17.25 8.26
C LYS A 29 4.96 -17.00 9.76
N THR A 30 5.25 -15.77 10.18
CA THR A 30 5.27 -15.37 11.59
C THR A 30 3.86 -15.39 12.20
N SER A 31 2.84 -15.00 11.43
CA SER A 31 1.44 -14.97 11.87
C SER A 31 0.72 -16.32 11.83
N THR A 32 1.13 -17.27 10.98
CA THR A 32 0.37 -18.50 10.69
C THR A 32 0.66 -19.67 11.65
N GLY A 33 1.65 -19.53 12.55
CA GLY A 33 2.02 -20.57 13.50
C GLY A 33 2.42 -21.88 12.81
N LYS A 34 1.55 -22.90 12.85
CA LYS A 34 1.78 -24.24 12.24
C LYS A 34 1.19 -24.40 10.83
N GLY A 35 0.37 -23.45 10.35
CA GLY A 35 -0.24 -23.54 9.02
C GLY A 35 0.71 -23.09 7.91
N LYS A 36 0.36 -23.38 6.65
CA LYS A 36 1.14 -22.95 5.50
C LYS A 36 0.66 -21.58 5.01
N PRO A 37 1.54 -20.62 4.68
CA PRO A 37 1.14 -19.34 4.10
C PRO A 37 0.25 -19.47 2.85
N GLU A 38 0.47 -20.53 2.07
CA GLU A 38 -0.29 -20.87 0.86
C GLU A 38 -1.75 -21.25 1.16
N ASP A 39 -2.05 -21.62 2.41
CA ASP A 39 -3.43 -21.87 2.87
C ASP A 39 -4.18 -20.55 3.15
N ILE A 40 -3.48 -19.41 3.21
CA ILE A 40 -4.05 -18.08 3.48
C ILE A 40 -4.13 -17.25 2.20
N LEU A 41 -3.04 -17.14 1.43
CA LEU A 41 -2.97 -16.38 0.18
C LEU A 41 -2.39 -17.24 -0.93
N THR A 42 -2.91 -17.09 -2.15
CA THR A 42 -2.26 -17.70 -3.32
C THR A 42 -0.92 -17.01 -3.63
N THR A 43 -0.06 -17.68 -4.39
CA THR A 43 1.25 -17.12 -4.77
C THR A 43 1.07 -15.84 -5.61
N GLU A 44 0.07 -15.84 -6.50
CA GLU A 44 -0.26 -14.72 -7.37
C GLU A 44 -0.76 -13.51 -6.57
N ALA A 45 -1.52 -13.75 -5.49
CA ALA A 45 -1.97 -12.71 -4.58
C ALA A 45 -0.79 -12.01 -3.87
N VAL A 46 0.18 -12.81 -3.41
CA VAL A 46 1.42 -12.29 -2.81
C VAL A 46 2.21 -11.46 -3.83
N ASP A 47 2.26 -11.90 -5.08
CA ASP A 47 3.01 -11.22 -6.14
C ASP A 47 2.38 -9.89 -6.50
N LEU A 48 1.05 -9.85 -6.59
CA LEU A 48 0.30 -8.64 -6.82
C LEU A 48 0.51 -7.62 -5.67
N LEU A 49 0.44 -8.05 -4.42
CA LEU A 49 0.71 -7.20 -3.26
C LEU A 49 2.15 -6.67 -3.27
N ALA A 50 3.14 -7.53 -3.54
CA ALA A 50 4.54 -7.13 -3.60
C ALA A 50 4.83 -6.13 -4.74
N MET A 51 4.13 -6.29 -5.87
CA MET A 51 4.28 -5.41 -7.03
C MET A 51 3.62 -4.05 -6.80
N LYS A 52 2.49 -3.98 -6.09
CA LYS A 52 1.70 -2.76 -5.91
C LYS A 52 2.06 -1.97 -4.65
N LEU A 53 2.45 -2.65 -3.57
CA LEU A 53 2.69 -2.00 -2.29
C LEU A 53 4.18 -1.69 -2.12
N ARG A 54 4.49 -0.55 -1.49
CA ARG A 54 5.87 -0.07 -1.32
C ARG A 54 6.31 -0.06 0.13
N THR A 55 5.40 0.17 1.06
CA THR A 55 5.69 0.29 2.50
C THR A 55 5.12 -0.87 3.30
N SER A 56 5.73 -1.14 4.46
CA SER A 56 5.24 -2.15 5.41
C SER A 56 3.83 -1.85 5.89
N LEU A 57 3.52 -0.56 6.12
CA LEU A 57 2.19 -0.12 6.54
C LEU A 57 1.13 -0.40 5.47
N GLN A 58 1.44 -0.14 4.19
CA GLN A 58 0.55 -0.49 3.08
C GLN A 58 0.28 -2.00 3.05
N VAL A 59 1.32 -2.83 3.20
CA VAL A 59 1.17 -4.29 3.25
C VAL A 59 0.23 -4.73 4.37
N GLN A 60 0.41 -4.20 5.59
CA GLN A 60 -0.43 -4.55 6.73
C GLN A 60 -1.90 -4.15 6.53
N LEU A 61 -2.16 -2.93 6.06
CA LEU A 61 -3.51 -2.43 5.77
C LEU A 61 -4.22 -3.34 4.76
N HIS A 62 -3.59 -3.57 3.61
CA HIS A 62 -4.23 -4.31 2.52
C HIS A 62 -4.41 -5.79 2.83
N LEU A 63 -3.48 -6.41 3.57
CA LEU A 63 -3.67 -7.77 4.07
C LEU A 63 -4.86 -7.85 5.03
N THR A 64 -5.03 -6.88 5.91
CA THR A 64 -6.15 -6.84 6.85
C THR A 64 -7.48 -6.77 6.11
N LEU A 65 -7.60 -5.81 5.17
CA LEU A 65 -8.79 -5.64 4.35
C LEU A 65 -9.10 -6.88 3.50
N ALA A 66 -8.08 -7.51 2.92
CA ALA A 66 -8.23 -8.74 2.16
C ALA A 66 -8.72 -9.92 3.00
N MET A 67 -8.21 -10.05 4.23
CA MET A 67 -8.64 -11.09 5.16
C MET A 67 -10.08 -10.89 5.62
N GLU A 68 -10.46 -9.65 5.92
CA GLU A 68 -11.85 -9.32 6.27
C GLU A 68 -12.81 -9.61 5.11
N ALA A 69 -12.46 -9.17 3.90
CA ALA A 69 -13.26 -9.43 2.70
C ALA A 69 -13.37 -10.94 2.41
N GLY A 70 -12.26 -11.66 2.47
CA GLY A 70 -12.23 -13.11 2.25
C GLY A 70 -13.04 -13.87 3.29
N HIS A 71 -12.98 -13.44 4.55
CA HIS A 71 -13.80 -14.01 5.61
C HIS A 71 -15.30 -13.81 5.35
N GLN A 72 -15.72 -12.61 4.91
CA GLN A 72 -17.12 -12.29 4.66
C GLN A 72 -17.75 -13.17 3.56
N ILE A 73 -16.96 -13.57 2.55
CA ILE A 73 -17.43 -14.38 1.41
C ILE A 73 -17.04 -15.86 1.51
N GLY A 74 -16.32 -16.26 2.55
CA GLY A 74 -15.85 -17.63 2.74
C GLY A 74 -14.74 -18.07 1.78
N GLU A 75 -13.97 -17.13 1.23
CA GLU A 75 -12.88 -17.42 0.29
C GLU A 75 -11.59 -17.79 1.04
N LYS A 76 -11.08 -19.00 0.76
CA LYS A 76 -9.81 -19.49 1.28
C LYS A 76 -9.18 -20.49 0.30
N PRO A 77 -7.94 -20.27 -0.18
CA PRO A 77 -7.08 -19.11 0.08
C PRO A 77 -7.56 -17.83 -0.62
N ILE A 78 -7.17 -16.66 -0.11
CA ILE A 78 -7.41 -15.35 -0.71
C ILE A 78 -6.69 -15.28 -2.05
N THR A 79 -7.45 -15.05 -3.13
CA THR A 79 -6.93 -15.01 -4.50
C THR A 79 -6.48 -13.61 -4.92
N ALA A 80 -5.72 -13.54 -6.02
CA ALA A 80 -5.33 -12.28 -6.63
C ALA A 80 -6.54 -11.42 -7.04
N THR A 81 -7.63 -12.05 -7.49
CA THR A 81 -8.89 -11.37 -7.84
C THR A 81 -9.49 -10.64 -6.65
N LEU A 82 -9.51 -11.28 -5.48
CA LEU A 82 -10.01 -10.65 -4.26
C LEU A 82 -9.10 -9.49 -3.82
N ILE A 83 -7.78 -9.66 -3.90
CA ILE A 83 -6.81 -8.58 -3.64
C ILE A 83 -7.05 -7.38 -4.58
N GLU A 84 -7.23 -7.63 -5.87
CA GLU A 84 -7.48 -6.56 -6.86
C GLU A 84 -8.76 -5.78 -6.55
N SER A 85 -9.82 -6.47 -6.08
CA SER A 85 -11.06 -5.82 -5.66
C SER A 85 -10.87 -4.90 -4.46
N VAL A 86 -10.06 -5.32 -3.48
CA VAL A 86 -9.75 -4.54 -2.28
C VAL A 86 -8.91 -3.31 -2.63
N LEU A 87 -7.88 -3.49 -3.47
CA LEU A 87 -7.04 -2.40 -3.97
C LEU A 87 -7.82 -1.36 -4.80
N SER A 88 -8.90 -1.80 -5.46
CA SER A 88 -9.76 -0.95 -6.27
C SER A 88 -10.77 -0.18 -5.41
N ARG A 89 -11.40 -0.82 -4.41
CA ARG A 89 -12.35 -0.15 -3.50
C ARG A 89 -11.71 1.01 -2.74
N GLN A 90 -10.43 0.91 -2.37
CA GLN A 90 -9.73 2.02 -1.72
C GLN A 90 -9.50 3.23 -2.65
N LEU A 91 -9.56 3.05 -3.97
CA LEU A 91 -9.57 4.18 -4.91
C LEU A 91 -10.86 4.99 -4.80
N ASP A 92 -12.00 4.34 -4.57
CA ASP A 92 -13.27 5.04 -4.39
C ASP A 92 -13.28 5.90 -3.11
N ASP A 93 -12.52 5.50 -2.08
CA ASP A 93 -12.35 6.23 -0.81
C ASP A 93 -11.06 7.08 -0.74
N LEU A 94 -10.40 7.30 -1.88
CA LEU A 94 -9.09 7.96 -1.95
C LEU A 94 -9.15 9.42 -1.46
N GLU A 95 -10.13 10.19 -1.93
CA GLU A 95 -10.29 11.60 -1.53
C GLU A 95 -10.63 11.77 -0.04
N PRO A 96 -11.61 11.03 0.53
CA PRO A 96 -11.86 11.06 1.97
C PRO A 96 -10.64 10.67 2.81
N THR A 97 -9.88 9.66 2.37
CA THR A 97 -8.70 9.16 3.09
C THR A 97 -7.59 10.19 3.11
N LEU A 98 -7.22 10.73 1.93
CA LEU A 98 -6.18 11.75 1.81
C LEU A 98 -6.52 13.03 2.58
N THR A 99 -7.78 13.45 2.53
CA THR A 99 -8.27 14.61 3.28
C THR A 99 -8.13 14.42 4.79
N ARG A 100 -8.43 13.24 5.32
CA ARG A 100 -8.25 12.91 6.76
C ARG A 100 -6.78 12.93 7.18
N HIS A 101 -5.87 12.58 6.27
CA HIS A 101 -4.43 12.64 6.49
C HIS A 101 -3.82 14.03 6.25
N GLY A 102 -4.64 15.04 5.94
CA GLY A 102 -4.22 16.42 5.76
C GLY A 102 -3.76 16.76 4.34
N TYR A 103 -3.80 15.80 3.41
CA TYR A 103 -3.50 16.03 2.00
C TYR A 103 -4.73 16.60 1.29
N ARG A 104 -4.77 17.92 1.08
CA ARG A 104 -5.87 18.56 0.34
C ARG A 104 -5.57 18.53 -1.16
N LEU A 105 -6.63 18.71 -1.95
CA LEU A 105 -6.54 18.77 -3.43
C LEU A 105 -5.40 19.68 -3.92
N LYS A 106 -5.22 20.86 -3.31
CA LYS A 106 -4.15 21.81 -3.67
C LYS A 106 -2.74 21.25 -3.42
N ASP A 107 -2.55 20.53 -2.32
CA ASP A 107 -1.24 20.01 -1.91
C ASP A 107 -0.84 18.86 -2.85
N ILE A 108 -1.82 18.06 -3.27
CA ILE A 108 -1.65 16.97 -4.24
C ILE A 108 -1.37 17.53 -5.65
N VAL A 109 -2.09 18.57 -6.06
CA VAL A 109 -1.85 19.26 -7.35
C VAL A 109 -0.43 19.81 -7.42
N GLU A 110 0.04 20.47 -6.36
CA GLU A 110 1.40 21.02 -6.29
C GLU A 110 2.48 19.92 -6.22
N GLN A 111 2.23 18.83 -5.49
CA GLN A 111 3.22 17.77 -5.27
C GLN A 111 3.42 16.85 -6.49
N PHE A 112 2.40 16.64 -7.32
CA PHE A 112 2.46 15.71 -8.46
C PHE A 112 2.45 16.38 -9.85
N ASP A 113 2.50 17.71 -9.89
CA ASP A 113 2.42 18.51 -11.12
C ASP A 113 1.25 18.08 -12.02
N ALA A 114 0.06 17.99 -11.41
CA ALA A 114 -1.15 17.49 -12.06
C ALA A 114 -2.25 18.56 -12.03
N LYS A 115 -3.11 18.62 -13.06
CA LYS A 115 -4.18 19.61 -13.07
C LYS A 115 -5.22 19.28 -11.99
N PRO A 116 -5.86 20.28 -11.36
CA PRO A 116 -6.96 20.04 -10.41
C PRO A 116 -8.09 19.19 -10.98
N ALA A 117 -8.35 19.30 -12.29
CA ALA A 117 -9.34 18.47 -12.99
C ALA A 117 -8.89 17.00 -13.11
N GLU A 118 -7.59 16.75 -13.29
CA GLU A 118 -7.04 15.38 -13.33
C GLU A 118 -7.11 14.72 -11.96
N ILE A 119 -6.78 15.44 -10.88
CA ILE A 119 -6.87 14.88 -9.51
C ILE A 119 -8.34 14.62 -9.12
N ARG A 120 -9.28 15.50 -9.51
CA ARG A 120 -10.71 15.22 -9.31
C ARG A 120 -11.19 14.03 -10.15
N ALA A 121 -10.71 13.87 -11.38
CA ALA A 121 -11.03 12.71 -12.20
C ALA A 121 -10.44 11.42 -11.58
N LEU A 122 -9.24 11.49 -11.00
CA LEU A 122 -8.62 10.38 -10.26
C LEU A 122 -9.49 9.98 -9.05
N PHE A 123 -9.93 10.94 -8.25
CA PHE A 123 -10.81 10.69 -7.09
C PHE A 123 -12.17 10.12 -7.47
N ASN A 124 -12.69 10.47 -8.64
CA ASN A 124 -13.97 9.98 -9.13
C ASN A 124 -13.86 8.71 -10.00
N ASN A 125 -12.68 8.09 -10.12
CA ASN A 125 -12.43 6.96 -11.04
C ASN A 125 -12.80 7.24 -12.51
N GLN A 126 -12.70 8.50 -12.93
CA GLN A 126 -13.01 8.98 -14.28
C GLN A 126 -11.76 9.31 -15.10
N LEU A 127 -10.58 9.11 -14.53
CA LEU A 127 -9.31 9.34 -15.21
C LEU A 127 -8.93 8.13 -16.07
N ASP A 128 -8.26 8.40 -17.18
CA ASP A 128 -7.74 7.35 -18.05
C ASP A 128 -6.90 6.30 -17.27
N PRO A 129 -7.03 4.99 -17.54
CA PRO A 129 -6.36 3.94 -16.78
C PRO A 129 -4.82 4.05 -16.80
N ALA A 130 -4.21 4.46 -17.92
CA ALA A 130 -2.77 4.62 -18.01
C ALA A 130 -2.31 5.82 -17.17
N ARG A 131 -3.06 6.92 -17.23
CA ARG A 131 -2.79 8.13 -16.43
C ARG A 131 -3.02 7.91 -14.93
N THR A 132 -4.04 7.13 -14.59
CA THR A 132 -4.34 6.70 -13.21
C THR A 132 -3.19 5.88 -12.63
N ALA A 133 -2.67 4.91 -13.38
CA ALA A 133 -1.53 4.11 -12.96
C ALA A 133 -0.28 4.98 -12.75
N GLU A 134 -0.02 5.93 -13.66
CA GLU A 134 1.12 6.85 -13.55
C GLU A 134 1.05 7.74 -12.30
N LEU A 135 -0.08 8.40 -12.06
CA LEU A 135 -0.27 9.23 -10.86
C LEU A 135 -0.21 8.39 -9.59
N ARG A 136 -0.77 7.18 -9.61
CA ARG A 136 -0.72 6.26 -8.47
C ARG A 136 0.71 5.85 -8.15
N ASP A 137 1.52 5.49 -9.13
CA ASP A 137 2.91 5.12 -8.90
C ASP A 137 3.71 6.28 -8.30
N ARG A 138 3.47 7.52 -8.74
CA ARG A 138 4.07 8.72 -8.14
C ARG A 138 3.63 8.92 -6.69
N MET A 139 2.33 8.76 -6.41
CA MET A 139 1.78 8.89 -5.05
C MET A 139 2.32 7.82 -4.09
N LEU A 140 2.45 6.57 -4.57
CA LEU A 140 3.06 5.48 -3.83
C LEU A 140 4.54 5.72 -3.57
N ALA A 141 5.28 6.29 -4.53
CA ALA A 141 6.70 6.61 -4.39
C ALA A 141 6.98 7.63 -3.29
N VAL A 142 6.06 8.57 -3.04
CA VAL A 142 6.17 9.54 -1.95
C VAL A 142 5.56 9.07 -0.62
N GLY A 143 5.05 7.83 -0.58
CA GLY A 143 4.56 7.20 0.64
C GLY A 143 3.16 7.63 1.06
N LEU A 144 2.32 8.13 0.14
CA LEU A 144 0.92 8.40 0.47
C LEU A 144 0.17 7.11 0.88
N PRO A 145 -0.72 7.19 1.88
CA PRO A 145 -1.53 6.05 2.34
C PRO A 145 -2.71 5.82 1.38
N ILE A 146 -2.40 5.30 0.19
CA ILE A 146 -3.33 5.06 -0.92
C ILE A 146 -3.29 3.61 -1.41
#